data_AF-A0AAV2SAU3-F1
#
_entry.id   AF-A0AAV2SAU3-F1
#
_cell.length_a   1.000
_cell.length_b   1.000
_cell.length_c   1.000
_cell.angle_alpha   90.00
_cell.angle_beta   90.00
_cell.angle_gamma   90.00
#
_symmetry.space_group_name_H-M   'P 1'
#
loop_
_entity.id
_entity.type
_entity.pdbx_description
1 polymer ?
#
loop_
_entity_poly.entity_id
_entity_poly.type
_entity_poly.pdbx_seq_one_letter_code
_entity_poly.pdbx_strand_id
1 'polypeptide(L)'
;MEKVAYSRPRKQSSVDSDEVDSYDMVRSACLPVLYILTICTGIVGCACNGIITRYWAESIGRCYLYAATASNSIIYQFGSVIHNCHFVTYGGVTALFLCAIAFGVYFFMVRGDEKTGREMLILLVLVTLSSLFFLTVSCVLTEGMRQTCAAMGLNSANNKGEGCMDKLDIRVSQYNLPIETSVMVTGATGGLWGATVFILIITVLHFYSFYKHGAN
;
A
#
# COMPACT_ATOMS: atom_id res chain seq x y z
N MET A 1 9.28 -21.99 -69.57
CA MET A 1 9.66 -22.79 -68.39
C MET A 1 9.24 -22.02 -67.15
N GLU A 2 8.06 -22.32 -66.65
CA GLU A 2 7.38 -21.62 -65.56
C GLU A 2 7.68 -22.35 -64.25
N LYS A 3 8.34 -21.68 -63.30
CA LYS A 3 8.70 -22.28 -62.00
C LYS A 3 7.47 -22.26 -61.10
N VAL A 4 6.88 -23.43 -60.89
CA VAL A 4 5.81 -23.68 -59.91
C VAL A 4 6.34 -23.44 -58.49
N ALA A 5 5.79 -22.46 -57.80
CA ALA A 5 6.07 -22.20 -56.39
C ALA A 5 5.34 -23.21 -55.51
N TYR A 6 6.09 -24.05 -54.79
CA TYR A 6 5.57 -25.01 -53.83
C TYR A 6 5.32 -24.29 -52.50
N SER A 7 4.07 -23.90 -52.23
CA SER A 7 3.66 -23.40 -50.91
C SER A 7 3.54 -24.58 -49.94
N ARG A 8 4.46 -24.65 -48.96
CA ARG A 8 4.27 -25.55 -47.82
C ARG A 8 3.09 -25.05 -46.99
N PRO A 9 2.10 -25.90 -46.64
CA PRO A 9 1.09 -25.52 -45.66
C PRO A 9 1.78 -25.30 -44.31
N ARG A 10 1.73 -24.05 -43.84
CA ARG A 10 2.13 -23.69 -42.47
C ARG A 10 1.14 -24.41 -41.56
N LYS A 11 1.60 -25.46 -40.87
CA LYS A 11 0.88 -26.05 -39.73
C LYS A 11 0.61 -24.91 -38.75
N GLN A 12 -0.64 -24.47 -38.72
CA GLN A 12 -1.15 -23.57 -37.70
C GLN A 12 -1.17 -24.39 -36.41
N SER A 13 -0.15 -24.20 -35.57
CA SER A 13 -0.12 -24.78 -34.24
C SER A 13 -1.26 -24.14 -33.45
N SER A 14 -2.28 -24.93 -33.17
CA SER A 14 -3.43 -24.62 -32.31
C SER A 14 -3.01 -24.56 -30.84
N VAL A 15 -1.99 -23.77 -30.54
CA VAL A 15 -1.48 -23.53 -29.19
C VAL A 15 -1.98 -22.15 -28.76
N ASP A 16 -2.78 -22.15 -27.68
CA ASP A 16 -3.17 -21.00 -26.85
C ASP A 16 -4.15 -19.97 -27.42
N SER A 17 -5.36 -20.36 -27.85
CA SER A 17 -6.47 -19.39 -28.03
C SER A 17 -7.05 -18.91 -26.70
N ASP A 18 -7.14 -19.80 -25.70
CA ASP A 18 -7.87 -19.53 -24.46
C ASP A 18 -7.05 -18.69 -23.46
N GLU A 19 -5.72 -18.76 -23.56
CA GLU A 19 -4.81 -18.01 -22.67
C GLU A 19 -4.62 -16.55 -23.11
N VAL A 20 -4.84 -16.26 -24.40
CA VAL A 20 -4.81 -14.89 -24.96
C VAL A 20 -6.06 -14.12 -24.50
N ASP A 21 -7.22 -14.78 -24.46
CA ASP A 21 -8.50 -14.17 -24.13
C ASP A 21 -8.59 -13.76 -22.64
N SER A 22 -8.08 -14.61 -21.73
CA SER A 22 -8.13 -14.35 -20.29
C SER A 22 -7.20 -13.19 -19.86
N TYR A 23 -6.03 -13.07 -20.48
CA TYR A 23 -5.07 -12.02 -20.13
C TYR A 23 -5.49 -10.64 -20.64
N ASP A 24 -6.10 -10.58 -21.83
CA ASP A 24 -6.61 -9.32 -22.37
C ASP A 24 -7.79 -8.78 -21.57
N MET A 25 -8.61 -9.66 -20.96
CA MET A 25 -9.62 -9.29 -19.96
C MET A 25 -8.98 -8.70 -18.69
N VAL A 26 -7.95 -9.34 -18.14
CA VAL A 26 -7.22 -8.83 -16.96
C VAL A 26 -6.61 -7.46 -17.23
N ARG A 27 -6.02 -7.26 -18.42
CA ARG A 27 -5.46 -5.99 -18.84
C ARG A 27 -6.52 -4.90 -18.99
N SER A 28 -7.57 -5.17 -19.76
CA SER A 28 -8.56 -4.15 -20.12
C SER A 28 -9.47 -3.73 -18.96
N ALA A 29 -9.78 -4.66 -18.05
CA ALA A 29 -10.73 -4.43 -16.96
C ALA A 29 -10.13 -4.49 -15.55
N CYS A 30 -9.30 -5.48 -15.25
CA CYS A 30 -8.83 -5.73 -13.88
C CYS A 30 -7.75 -4.72 -13.44
N LEU A 31 -6.71 -4.49 -14.26
CA LEU A 31 -5.61 -3.59 -13.92
C LEU A 31 -6.07 -2.15 -13.58
N PRO A 32 -6.91 -1.48 -14.39
CA PRO A 32 -7.43 -0.16 -14.04
C PRO A 32 -8.16 -0.13 -12.71
N VAL A 33 -8.99 -1.14 -12.44
CA VAL A 33 -9.75 -1.24 -11.18
C VAL A 33 -8.80 -1.40 -10.00
N LEU A 34 -7.77 -2.25 -10.12
CA LEU A 34 -6.77 -2.43 -9.07
C LEU A 34 -6.00 -1.13 -8.77
N TYR A 35 -5.62 -0.36 -9.79
CA TYR A 35 -4.99 0.95 -9.60
C TYR A 35 -5.90 1.90 -8.82
N ILE A 36 -7.16 2.00 -9.21
CA ILE A 36 -8.15 2.85 -8.52
C ILE A 36 -8.31 2.41 -7.07
N LEU A 37 -8.48 1.11 -6.81
CA LEU A 37 -8.59 0.57 -5.45
C LEU A 37 -7.35 0.84 -4.61
N THR A 38 -6.15 0.69 -5.18
CA THR A 38 -4.88 1.01 -4.52
C THR A 38 -4.83 2.48 -4.12
N ILE A 39 -5.18 3.39 -5.03
CA ILE A 39 -5.16 4.83 -4.78
C ILE A 39 -6.20 5.20 -3.72
N CYS A 40 -7.44 4.72 -3.85
CA CYS A 40 -8.51 5.03 -2.89
C CYS A 40 -8.17 4.54 -1.47
N THR A 41 -7.75 3.28 -1.33
CA THR A 41 -7.39 2.71 -0.03
C THR A 41 -6.15 3.38 0.56
N GLY A 42 -5.14 3.69 -0.27
CA GLY A 42 -3.95 4.40 0.16
C GLY A 42 -4.23 5.83 0.63
N ILE A 43 -5.14 6.56 -0.04
CA ILE A 43 -5.57 7.90 0.38
C ILE A 43 -6.23 7.85 1.76
N VAL A 44 -7.18 6.92 1.97
CA VAL A 44 -7.82 6.73 3.28
C VAL A 44 -6.76 6.45 4.35
N GLY A 45 -5.85 5.52 4.06
CA GLY A 45 -4.76 5.15 4.95
C GLY A 45 -3.87 6.34 5.36
N CYS A 46 -3.41 7.11 4.37
CA CYS A 46 -2.55 8.27 4.58
C CYS A 46 -3.28 9.41 5.30
N ALA A 47 -4.54 9.69 4.95
CA ALA A 47 -5.33 10.75 5.55
C ALA A 47 -5.58 10.47 7.04
N CYS A 48 -6.03 9.26 7.38
CA CYS A 48 -6.21 8.85 8.77
C CYS A 48 -4.90 8.96 9.55
N ASN A 49 -3.78 8.47 9.01
CA ASN A 49 -2.50 8.54 9.70
C ASN A 49 -2.00 9.99 9.88
N GLY A 50 -2.22 10.85 8.88
CA GLY A 50 -1.87 12.27 8.93
C GLY A 50 -2.66 13.05 9.98
N ILE A 51 -3.98 12.80 10.08
CA ILE A 51 -4.85 13.41 11.10
C ILE A 51 -4.35 13.05 12.50
N ILE A 52 -4.11 11.76 12.76
CA ILE A 52 -3.61 11.32 14.08
C ILE A 52 -2.23 11.92 14.37
N THR A 53 -1.31 11.86 13.41
CA THR A 53 0.05 12.37 13.61
C THR A 53 0.05 13.86 13.95
N ARG A 54 -0.71 14.67 13.20
CA ARG A 54 -0.83 16.11 13.44
C ARG A 54 -1.41 16.39 14.83
N TYR A 55 -2.51 15.71 15.16
CA TYR A 55 -3.22 15.94 16.40
C TYR A 55 -2.36 15.63 17.64
N TRP A 56 -1.67 14.49 17.62
CA TRP A 56 -0.79 14.09 18.72
C TRP A 56 0.42 15.03 18.83
N ALA A 57 0.96 15.47 17.69
CA ALA A 57 2.07 16.43 17.67
C ALA A 57 1.68 17.77 18.29
N GLU A 58 0.48 18.29 18.00
CA GLU A 58 -0.02 19.54 18.57
C GLU A 58 -0.36 19.41 20.07
N SER A 59 -0.85 18.24 20.52
CA SER A 59 -1.31 18.05 21.90
C SER A 59 -0.18 17.74 22.89
N ILE A 60 0.78 16.89 22.50
CA ILE A 60 1.78 16.31 23.43
C ILE A 60 3.22 16.55 22.92
N GLY A 61 3.40 17.16 21.75
CA GLY A 61 4.73 17.35 21.14
C GLY A 61 5.39 16.03 20.69
N ARG A 62 4.60 14.96 20.56
CA ARG A 62 5.02 13.59 20.19
C ARG A 62 3.94 12.97 19.29
N CYS A 63 4.19 11.79 18.72
CA CYS A 63 3.22 11.13 17.85
C CYS A 63 2.88 9.71 18.33
N TYR A 64 1.69 9.20 18.05
CA TYR A 64 1.18 7.96 18.66
C TYR A 64 1.96 6.65 18.34
N LEU A 65 2.82 6.64 17.31
CA LEU A 65 3.67 5.47 17.03
C LEU A 65 4.69 5.28 18.15
N TYR A 66 4.93 4.03 18.57
CA TYR A 66 5.95 3.66 19.57
C TYR A 66 5.77 4.37 20.93
N ALA A 67 4.75 4.00 21.71
CA ALA A 67 4.60 4.47 23.08
C ALA A 67 5.79 4.01 23.96
N ALA A 68 6.36 4.93 24.75
CA ALA A 68 7.44 4.59 25.68
C ALA A 68 6.88 3.83 26.89
N THR A 69 7.65 2.86 27.40
CA THR A 69 7.33 2.16 28.65
C THR A 69 7.39 3.12 29.84
N ALA A 70 6.55 2.89 30.84
CA ALA A 70 6.50 3.71 32.05
C ALA A 70 7.86 3.66 32.77
N SER A 71 8.32 4.81 33.27
CA SER A 71 9.40 4.85 34.25
C SER A 71 8.83 4.59 35.66
N ASN A 72 9.71 4.40 36.65
CA ASN A 72 9.32 4.13 38.06
C ASN A 72 8.44 5.22 38.70
N SER A 73 8.32 6.40 38.06
CA SER A 73 7.26 7.37 38.30
C SER A 73 6.21 7.18 37.21
N ILE A 74 4.94 6.95 37.59
CA ILE A 74 3.79 6.74 36.69
C ILE A 74 3.56 8.00 35.82
N ILE A 75 4.44 8.25 34.87
CA ILE A 75 4.33 9.29 33.86
C ILE A 75 4.26 8.52 32.55
N TYR A 76 3.04 8.32 32.07
CA TYR A 76 2.79 7.68 30.80
C TYR A 76 3.31 8.59 29.69
N GLN A 77 4.51 8.32 29.18
CA GLN A 77 5.03 9.00 28.01
C GLN A 77 4.47 8.36 26.74
N PHE A 78 3.60 9.08 26.05
CA PHE A 78 3.13 8.67 24.75
C PHE A 78 4.05 9.15 23.64
N GLY A 79 4.40 8.23 22.76
CA GLY A 79 4.78 8.53 21.40
C GLY A 79 6.26 8.59 21.06
N SER A 80 6.51 8.40 19.77
CA SER A 80 7.81 8.46 19.11
C SER A 80 8.24 9.90 18.83
N VAL A 81 9.53 10.05 18.52
CA VAL A 81 10.07 11.23 17.84
C VAL A 81 9.25 11.50 16.58
N ILE A 82 8.80 12.76 16.43
CA ILE A 82 7.95 13.26 15.34
C ILE A 82 8.49 12.87 13.95
N HIS A 83 9.81 12.83 13.78
CA HIS A 83 10.48 12.42 12.55
C HIS A 83 10.00 11.04 12.03
N ASN A 84 9.84 10.06 12.92
CA ASN A 84 9.41 8.71 12.52
C ASN A 84 7.96 8.70 12.02
N CYS A 85 7.09 9.54 12.60
CA CYS A 85 5.72 9.66 12.16
C CYS A 85 5.58 10.45 10.86
N HIS A 86 6.46 11.43 10.64
CA HIS A 86 6.58 12.07 9.33
C HIS A 86 7.02 11.08 8.26
N PHE A 87 7.94 10.16 8.56
CA PHE A 87 8.32 9.11 7.61
C PHE A 87 7.12 8.23 7.22
N VAL A 88 6.34 7.74 8.18
CA VAL A 88 5.15 6.92 7.90
C VAL A 88 4.07 7.73 7.15
N THR A 89 3.86 8.99 7.53
CA THR A 89 2.85 9.87 6.92
C THR A 89 3.22 10.26 5.50
N TYR A 90 4.43 10.73 5.26
CA TYR A 90 4.87 11.20 3.94
C TYR A 90 5.32 10.06 3.02
N GLY A 91 5.84 8.96 3.57
CA GLY A 91 6.23 7.79 2.78
C GLY A 91 5.04 7.18 2.03
N GLY A 92 3.87 7.10 2.67
CA GLY A 92 2.63 6.64 2.01
C GLY A 92 2.18 7.59 0.88
N VAL A 93 2.33 8.90 1.08
CA VAL A 93 2.02 9.92 0.05
C VAL A 93 2.97 9.79 -1.14
N THR A 94 4.26 9.56 -0.91
CA THR A 94 5.23 9.30 -1.99
C THR A 94 4.86 8.04 -2.78
N ALA A 95 4.44 6.97 -2.10
CA ALA A 95 4.01 5.74 -2.76
C ALA A 95 2.77 5.95 -3.65
N LEU A 96 1.78 6.71 -3.17
CA LEU A 96 0.60 7.11 -3.93
C LEU A 96 0.96 7.91 -5.18
N PHE A 97 1.88 8.87 -5.05
CA PHE A 97 2.33 9.68 -6.18
C PHE A 97 2.99 8.82 -7.28
N LEU A 98 3.89 7.90 -6.90
CA LEU A 98 4.48 6.94 -7.84
C LEU A 98 3.43 6.03 -8.49
N CYS A 99 2.43 5.58 -7.72
CA CYS A 99 1.33 4.76 -8.21
C CYS A 99 0.47 5.51 -9.23
N ALA A 100 0.17 6.79 -8.97
CA ALA A 100 -0.60 7.64 -9.89
C ALA A 100 0.14 7.88 -11.22
N ILE A 101 1.46 8.09 -11.18
CA ILE A 101 2.28 8.18 -12.39
C ILE A 101 2.24 6.86 -13.16
N ALA A 102 2.40 5.73 -12.47
CA ALA A 102 2.33 4.41 -13.10
C ALA A 102 0.97 4.19 -13.77
N PHE A 103 -0.13 4.55 -13.10
CA PHE A 103 -1.47 4.49 -13.68
C PHE A 103 -1.62 5.36 -14.94
N GLY A 104 -1.06 6.58 -14.93
CA GLY A 104 -1.04 7.46 -16.10
C GLY A 104 -0.29 6.85 -17.28
N VAL A 105 0.93 6.33 -17.05
CA VAL A 105 1.71 5.63 -18.07
C VAL A 105 0.93 4.43 -18.63
N TYR A 106 0.31 3.65 -17.73
CA TYR A 106 -0.51 2.51 -18.13
C TYR A 106 -1.69 2.92 -19.02
N PHE A 107 -2.44 3.94 -18.61
CA PHE A 107 -3.67 4.34 -19.28
C PHE A 107 -3.42 4.99 -20.63
N PHE A 108 -2.40 5.85 -20.75
CA PHE A 108 -2.15 6.61 -21.98
C PHE A 108 -1.24 5.89 -22.97
N MET A 109 -0.22 5.20 -22.50
CA MET A 109 0.82 4.62 -23.38
C MET A 109 0.59 3.12 -23.60
N VAL A 110 0.31 2.38 -22.53
CA VAL A 110 0.20 0.92 -22.62
C VAL A 110 -1.19 0.46 -23.08
N ARG A 111 -2.27 1.10 -22.64
CA ARG A 111 -3.64 0.66 -22.99
C ARG A 111 -4.02 0.96 -24.45
N GLY A 112 -3.45 2.01 -25.04
CA GLY A 112 -3.87 2.55 -26.34
C GLY A 112 -3.06 2.09 -27.56
N ASP A 113 -1.83 1.60 -27.39
CA ASP A 113 -0.88 1.40 -28.50
C ASP A 113 -0.16 0.03 -28.46
N GLU A 114 0.56 -0.31 -29.53
CA GLU A 114 1.45 -1.48 -29.56
C GLU A 114 2.47 -1.42 -28.41
N LYS A 115 2.54 -2.50 -27.63
CA LYS A 115 3.32 -2.59 -26.38
C LYS A 115 4.80 -2.31 -26.65
N THR A 116 5.28 -1.11 -26.32
CA THR A 116 6.73 -0.85 -26.39
C THR A 116 7.41 -1.40 -25.14
N GLY A 117 8.39 -2.30 -25.29
CA GLY A 117 9.11 -2.93 -24.16
C GLY A 117 9.69 -1.93 -23.16
N ARG A 118 10.10 -0.75 -23.63
CA ARG A 118 10.58 0.37 -22.77
C ARG A 118 9.51 0.90 -21.82
N GLU A 119 8.27 1.07 -22.26
CA GLU A 119 7.18 1.62 -21.45
C GLU A 119 6.75 0.62 -20.36
N MET A 120 6.71 -0.66 -20.72
CA MET A 120 6.46 -1.74 -19.77
C MET A 120 7.55 -1.82 -18.69
N LEU A 121 8.82 -1.60 -19.06
CA LEU A 121 9.91 -1.54 -18.10
C LEU A 121 9.76 -0.36 -17.13
N ILE A 122 9.45 0.84 -17.64
CA ILE A 122 9.20 2.03 -16.81
C ILE A 122 8.06 1.77 -15.83
N LEU A 123 6.95 1.22 -16.34
CA LEU A 123 5.79 0.87 -15.53
C LEU A 123 6.15 -0.11 -14.42
N LEU A 124 6.87 -1.18 -14.75
CA LEU A 124 7.31 -2.20 -13.81
C LEU A 124 8.20 -1.60 -12.71
N VAL A 125 9.14 -0.71 -13.06
CA VAL A 125 9.99 -0.02 -12.09
C VAL A 125 9.14 0.85 -11.15
N LEU A 126 8.22 1.64 -11.69
CA LEU A 126 7.37 2.53 -10.88
C LEU A 126 6.48 1.77 -9.89
N VAL A 127 5.81 0.70 -10.33
CA VAL A 127 4.95 -0.12 -9.43
C VAL A 127 5.77 -0.89 -8.40
N THR A 128 6.98 -1.34 -8.76
CA THR A 128 7.89 -2.01 -7.82
C THR A 128 8.38 -1.03 -6.75
N LEU A 129 8.78 0.18 -7.12
CA LEU A 129 9.16 1.21 -6.14
C LEU A 129 7.97 1.57 -5.24
N SER A 130 6.79 1.81 -5.82
CA SER A 130 5.58 2.12 -5.06
C SER A 130 5.22 0.99 -4.07
N SER A 131 5.30 -0.27 -4.47
CA SER A 131 5.02 -1.41 -3.59
C SER A 131 6.03 -1.53 -2.45
N LEU A 132 7.33 -1.33 -2.70
CA LEU A 132 8.35 -1.32 -1.65
C LEU A 132 8.12 -0.19 -0.63
N PHE A 133 7.73 0.99 -1.08
CA PHE A 133 7.40 2.10 -0.18
C PHE A 133 6.15 1.79 0.67
N PHE A 134 5.06 1.33 0.05
CA PHE A 134 3.86 0.94 0.80
C PHE A 134 4.14 -0.15 1.82
N LEU A 135 4.91 -1.19 1.43
CA LEU A 135 5.29 -2.27 2.33
C LEU A 135 6.12 -1.74 3.51
N THR A 136 7.10 -0.88 3.25
CA THR A 136 7.95 -0.29 4.30
C THR A 136 7.12 0.53 5.28
N VAL A 137 6.22 1.39 4.78
CA VAL A 137 5.33 2.21 5.61
C VAL A 137 4.40 1.33 6.45
N SER A 138 3.79 0.32 5.85
CA SER A 138 2.91 -0.64 6.53
C SER A 138 3.66 -1.41 7.63
N CYS A 139 4.88 -1.86 7.37
CA CYS A 139 5.71 -2.53 8.38
C CYS A 139 6.05 -1.61 9.57
N VAL A 140 6.48 -0.37 9.30
CA VAL A 140 6.80 0.59 10.37
C VAL A 140 5.55 0.95 11.18
N LEU A 141 4.39 1.09 10.53
CA LEU A 141 3.13 1.33 11.22
C LEU A 141 2.73 0.13 12.09
N THR A 142 2.75 -1.09 11.56
CA THR A 142 2.38 -2.31 12.30
C THR A 142 3.30 -2.54 13.50
N GLU A 143 4.62 -2.36 13.33
CA GLU A 143 5.56 -2.50 14.43
C GLU A 143 5.37 -1.40 15.49
N GLY A 144 5.13 -0.16 15.05
CA GLY A 144 4.78 0.95 15.93
C GLY A 144 3.54 0.68 16.77
N MET A 145 2.49 0.15 16.15
CA MET A 145 1.28 -0.28 16.86
C MET A 145 1.56 -1.42 17.83
N ARG A 146 2.29 -2.46 17.41
CA ARG A 146 2.62 -3.61 18.26
C ARG A 146 3.33 -3.18 19.54
N GLN A 147 4.31 -2.29 19.42
CA GLN A 147 5.04 -1.75 20.58
C GLN A 147 4.14 -0.90 21.47
N THR A 148 3.33 -0.01 20.88
CA THR A 148 2.34 0.80 21.62
C THR A 148 1.36 -0.09 22.39
N CYS A 149 0.81 -1.12 21.76
CA CYS A 149 -0.10 -2.08 22.37
C CYS A 149 0.56 -2.87 23.53
N ALA A 150 1.78 -3.35 23.33
CA ALA A 150 2.53 -4.07 24.37
C ALA A 150 2.82 -3.18 25.58
N ALA A 151 3.23 -1.94 25.36
CA ALA A 151 3.50 -0.97 26.43
C ALA A 151 2.23 -0.59 27.20
N MET A 152 1.08 -0.49 26.53
CA MET A 152 -0.22 -0.32 27.21
C MET A 152 -0.64 -1.57 27.98
N GLY A 153 -0.32 -2.76 27.48
CA GLY A 153 -0.55 -4.04 28.15
C GLY A 153 0.16 -4.16 29.50
N LEU A 154 1.45 -3.81 29.54
CA LEU A 154 2.28 -3.89 30.75
C LEU A 154 1.85 -2.91 31.86
N ASN A 155 1.16 -1.83 31.50
CA ASN A 155 0.71 -0.79 32.43
C ASN A 155 -0.72 -0.99 32.95
N SER A 156 -1.43 -2.05 32.53
CA SER A 156 -2.77 -2.36 33.04
C SER A 156 -2.65 -3.05 34.39
N ALA A 157 -2.60 -2.27 35.47
CA ALA A 157 -2.48 -2.80 36.82
C ALA A 157 -3.71 -3.62 37.28
N ASN A 158 -4.85 -3.60 36.56
CA ASN A 158 -6.06 -4.30 37.00
C ASN A 158 -6.99 -4.93 35.93
N ASN A 159 -6.86 -4.67 34.62
CA ASN A 159 -7.88 -5.14 33.67
C ASN A 159 -7.40 -6.28 32.76
N LYS A 160 -7.85 -7.49 33.13
CA LYS A 160 -7.95 -8.67 32.25
C LYS A 160 -8.96 -8.37 31.14
N GLY A 161 -8.54 -8.47 29.87
CA GLY A 161 -9.46 -8.69 28.74
C GLY A 161 -9.68 -7.53 27.76
N GLU A 162 -9.21 -6.31 28.01
CA GLU A 162 -9.39 -5.20 27.06
C GLU A 162 -8.36 -5.28 25.92
N GLY A 163 -8.84 -5.17 24.68
CA GLY A 163 -8.02 -5.14 23.47
C GLY A 163 -7.14 -3.89 23.40
N CYS A 164 -6.17 -3.87 22.48
CA CYS A 164 -5.30 -2.71 22.32
C CYS A 164 -6.07 -1.44 21.94
N MET A 165 -7.10 -1.57 21.11
CA MET A 165 -7.94 -0.46 20.68
C MET A 165 -8.79 0.09 21.82
N ASP A 166 -9.37 -0.79 22.66
CA ASP A 166 -10.12 -0.39 23.85
C ASP A 166 -9.23 0.41 24.82
N LYS A 167 -7.98 -0.04 25.02
CA LYS A 167 -6.99 0.68 25.83
C LYS A 167 -6.62 2.03 25.24
N LEU A 168 -6.61 2.14 23.91
CA LEU A 168 -6.39 3.41 23.21
C LEU A 168 -7.56 4.36 23.49
N ASP A 169 -8.80 3.89 23.37
CA ASP A 169 -10.01 4.70 23.56
C ASP A 169 -10.20 5.15 25.01
N ILE A 170 -9.93 4.27 25.99
CA ILE A 170 -9.92 4.64 27.41
C ILE A 170 -8.93 5.78 27.64
N ARG A 171 -7.74 5.74 27.05
CA ARG A 171 -6.75 6.81 27.23
C ARG A 171 -7.11 8.08 26.48
N VAL A 172 -7.66 7.98 25.27
CA VAL A 172 -8.24 9.13 24.53
C VAL A 172 -9.25 9.87 25.40
N SER A 173 -10.12 9.12 26.10
CA SER A 173 -11.09 9.70 27.03
C SER A 173 -10.43 10.35 28.26
N GLN A 174 -9.36 9.75 28.81
CA GLN A 174 -8.59 10.32 29.93
C GLN A 174 -7.94 11.66 29.58
N TYR A 175 -7.49 11.83 28.33
CA TYR A 175 -6.92 13.08 27.84
C TYR A 175 -7.97 14.01 27.19
N ASN A 176 -9.26 13.64 27.24
CA ASN A 176 -10.38 14.38 26.66
C ASN A 176 -10.16 14.79 25.20
N LEU A 177 -9.61 13.86 24.40
CA LEU A 177 -9.27 14.12 23.00
C LEU A 177 -10.54 13.99 22.13
N PRO A 178 -10.84 14.92 21.20
CA PRO A 178 -12.06 14.94 20.42
C PRO A 178 -12.02 14.01 19.19
N ILE A 179 -10.94 13.24 19.02
CA ILE A 179 -10.76 12.32 17.88
C ILE A 179 -10.71 10.89 18.41
N GLU A 180 -11.60 10.05 17.87
CA GLU A 180 -11.57 8.59 18.06
C GLU A 180 -10.31 8.01 17.42
N THR A 181 -9.24 7.96 18.21
CA THR A 181 -7.91 7.55 17.71
C THR A 181 -7.94 6.09 17.27
N SER A 182 -8.72 5.21 17.90
CA SER A 182 -8.84 3.80 17.48
C SER A 182 -9.42 3.66 16.07
N VAL A 183 -10.47 4.43 15.76
CA VAL A 183 -11.11 4.44 14.43
C VAL A 183 -10.12 4.93 13.38
N MET A 184 -9.40 6.02 13.67
CA MET A 184 -8.40 6.55 12.75
C MET A 184 -7.22 5.57 12.57
N VAL A 185 -6.78 4.88 13.62
CA VAL A 185 -5.71 3.87 13.53
C VAL A 185 -6.16 2.66 12.71
N THR A 186 -7.43 2.26 12.86
CA THR A 186 -8.04 1.19 12.05
C THR A 186 -8.11 1.60 10.58
N GLY A 187 -8.57 2.82 10.30
CA GLY A 187 -8.61 3.36 8.94
C GLY A 187 -7.23 3.48 8.30
N ALA A 188 -6.24 3.95 9.07
CA ALA A 188 -4.84 4.05 8.64
C ALA A 188 -4.27 2.67 8.26
N THR A 189 -4.39 1.71 9.17
CA THR A 189 -3.87 0.36 8.98
C THR A 189 -4.58 -0.37 7.85
N GLY A 190 -5.92 -0.36 7.85
CA GLY A 190 -6.73 -1.02 6.82
C GLY A 190 -6.50 -0.43 5.44
N GLY A 191 -6.44 0.91 5.33
CA GLY A 191 -6.18 1.59 4.07
C GLY A 191 -4.79 1.29 3.50
N LEU A 192 -3.74 1.38 4.32
CA LEU A 192 -2.36 1.15 3.87
C LEU A 192 -2.08 -0.32 3.53
N TRP A 193 -2.58 -1.28 4.33
CA TRP A 193 -2.45 -2.70 4.01
C TRP A 193 -3.30 -3.09 2.80
N GLY A 194 -4.51 -2.54 2.65
CA GLY A 194 -5.32 -2.72 1.46
C GLY A 194 -4.58 -2.26 0.20
N ALA A 195 -4.01 -1.04 0.22
CA ALA A 195 -3.20 -0.53 -0.86
C ALA A 195 -1.99 -1.42 -1.16
N THR A 196 -1.30 -1.91 -0.11
CA THR A 196 -0.14 -2.81 -0.23
C THR A 196 -0.52 -4.11 -0.96
N VAL A 197 -1.66 -4.72 -0.62
CA VAL A 197 -2.12 -5.95 -1.28
C VAL A 197 -2.42 -5.69 -2.76
N PHE A 198 -3.16 -4.63 -3.06
CA PHE A 198 -3.51 -4.31 -4.44
C PHE A 198 -2.28 -3.98 -5.30
N ILE A 199 -1.34 -3.19 -4.78
CA ILE A 199 -0.12 -2.83 -5.54
C ILE A 199 0.81 -4.02 -5.77
N LEU A 200 0.84 -5.00 -4.86
CA LEU A 200 1.58 -6.26 -5.07
C LEU A 200 0.96 -7.07 -6.21
N ILE A 201 -0.37 -7.18 -6.25
CA ILE A 201 -1.08 -7.87 -7.35
C ILE A 201 -0.79 -7.16 -8.67
N ILE A 202 -0.89 -5.83 -8.72
CA ILE A 202 -0.54 -5.02 -9.89
C ILE A 202 0.90 -5.29 -10.36
N THR A 203 1.85 -5.33 -9.42
CA THR A 203 3.27 -5.59 -9.71
C THR A 203 3.47 -6.97 -10.37
N VAL A 204 2.84 -8.02 -9.83
CA VAL A 204 2.88 -9.37 -10.42
C VAL A 204 2.28 -9.40 -11.82
N LEU A 205 1.14 -8.75 -12.02
CA LEU A 205 0.47 -8.69 -13.33
C LEU A 205 1.31 -7.95 -14.38
N HIS A 206 2.01 -6.88 -14.00
CA HIS A 206 2.93 -6.17 -14.88
C HIS A 206 4.22 -6.96 -15.14
N PHE A 207 4.74 -7.69 -14.16
CA PHE A 207 5.88 -8.59 -14.37
C PHE A 207 5.53 -9.67 -15.40
N TYR A 208 4.36 -10.28 -15.28
CA TYR A 208 3.85 -11.24 -16.26
C TYR A 208 3.67 -10.59 -17.65
N SER A 209 3.11 -9.38 -17.72
CA SER A 209 3.00 -8.61 -18.97
C SER A 209 4.34 -8.42 -19.65
N PHE A 210 5.36 -8.05 -18.87
CA PHE A 210 6.69 -7.75 -19.36
C PHE A 210 7.38 -9.02 -19.87
N TYR A 211 7.26 -10.13 -19.15
CA TYR A 211 7.78 -11.42 -19.58
C TYR A 211 7.14 -11.90 -20.89
N LYS A 212 5.80 -11.80 -21.02
CA LYS A 212 5.07 -12.30 -22.20
C LYS A 212 5.24 -11.44 -23.45
N HIS A 213 5.43 -10.13 -23.30
CA HIS A 213 5.38 -9.19 -24.44
C HIS A 213 6.58 -8.25 -24.60
N GLY A 214 7.44 -8.10 -23.59
CA GLY A 214 8.55 -7.13 -23.59
C GLY A 214 9.94 -7.75 -23.69
N ALA A 215 10.05 -9.09 -23.68
CA ALA A 215 11.32 -9.81 -23.73
C ALA A 215 11.73 -10.30 -25.15
N ASN A 216 10.92 -9.98 -26.18
CA ASN A 216 11.20 -10.23 -27.59
C ASN A 216 11.45 -8.92 -28.33
#